data_AF-A0A7L6CSY6-F1
#
_entry.id   AF-A0A7L6CSY6-F1
#
_cell.length_a   1.000
_cell.length_b   1.000
_cell.length_c   1.000
_cell.angle_alpha   90.00
_cell.angle_beta   90.00
_cell.angle_gamma   90.00
#
_symmetry.space_group_name_H-M   'P 1'
#
loop_
_entity.id
_entity.type
_entity.pdbx_description
1 polymer ?
#
loop_
_entity_poly.entity_id
_entity_poly.type
_entity_poly.pdbx_seq_one_letter_code
_entity_poly.pdbx_strand_id
1 'polypeptide(L)'
;MTLTIAEEAIRWHLRHQNGLTQGEHDAFEHWLQTPAHRAEYDDLQQLWQDVAQIPVSAVAPLRPAPTRRPRWRALAWSCGLMLCAVVLFFPLRNEFAAPRYTASWQTKRGQMRQIGLPDGSQVSLDAGTQLRVR
;
A
#
# COMPACT_ATOMS: atom_id res chain seq x y z
N MET A 1 -1.88 -33.75 -18.51
CA MET A 1 -0.42 -33.56 -18.47
C MET A 1 0.13 -34.71 -17.64
N THR A 2 0.74 -35.70 -18.29
CA THR A 2 1.49 -36.76 -17.61
C THR A 2 2.78 -36.16 -17.09
N LEU A 3 3.14 -36.47 -15.85
CA LEU A 3 4.42 -36.04 -15.30
C LEU A 3 5.51 -36.90 -15.91
N THR A 4 6.69 -36.32 -16.03
CA THR A 4 7.90 -37.07 -16.34
C THR A 4 8.31 -37.93 -15.14
N ILE A 5 9.09 -38.99 -15.38
CA ILE A 5 9.57 -39.89 -14.31
C ILE A 5 10.33 -39.08 -13.24
N ALA A 6 11.14 -38.10 -13.66
CA ALA A 6 11.86 -37.21 -12.76
C ALA A 6 10.91 -36.36 -11.87
N GLU A 7 9.84 -35.82 -12.45
CA GLU A 7 8.83 -35.07 -11.68
C GLU A 7 8.07 -35.97 -10.69
N GLU A 8 7.79 -37.21 -11.07
CA GLU A 8 7.20 -38.21 -10.17
C GLU A 8 8.15 -38.58 -9.02
N ALA A 9 9.44 -38.77 -9.31
CA ALA A 9 10.46 -39.01 -8.30
C ALA A 9 10.56 -37.86 -7.30
N ILE A 10 10.58 -36.60 -7.78
CA ILE A 10 10.58 -35.40 -6.94
C ILE A 10 9.33 -35.34 -6.07
N ARG A 11 8.16 -35.64 -6.63
CA ARG A 11 6.90 -35.66 -5.88
C ARG A 11 6.93 -36.69 -4.76
N TRP A 12 7.38 -37.91 -5.05
CA TRP A 12 7.50 -38.96 -4.05
C TRP A 12 8.49 -38.58 -2.96
N HIS A 13 9.62 -38.00 -3.33
CA HIS A 13 10.62 -37.52 -2.38
C HIS A 13 10.06 -36.43 -1.43
N LEU A 14 9.32 -35.46 -1.96
CA LEU A 14 8.68 -34.42 -1.15
C LEU A 14 7.63 -34.99 -0.21
N ARG A 15 6.82 -35.97 -0.66
CA ARG A 15 5.86 -36.66 0.21
C ARG A 15 6.58 -37.47 1.29
N HIS A 16 7.70 -38.10 0.96
CA HIS A 16 8.56 -38.82 1.89
C HIS A 16 9.07 -37.96 3.04
N GLN A 17 9.47 -36.71 2.77
CA GLN A 17 9.87 -35.78 3.83
C GLN A 17 8.73 -35.36 4.77
N ASN A 18 7.49 -35.38 4.28
CA ASN A 18 6.30 -34.99 5.06
C ASN A 18 5.65 -36.17 5.81
N GLY A 19 6.12 -37.40 5.58
CA GLY A 19 5.56 -38.65 6.11
C GLY A 19 4.45 -39.19 5.22
N LEU A 20 4.62 -40.41 4.70
CA LEU A 20 3.61 -41.08 3.86
C LEU A 20 2.55 -41.75 4.74
N THR A 21 1.31 -41.74 4.25
CA THR A 21 0.29 -42.66 4.75
C THR A 21 0.55 -44.09 4.25
N GLN A 22 -0.05 -45.10 4.88
CA GLN A 22 0.13 -46.50 4.48
C GLN A 22 -0.26 -46.75 3.00
N GLY A 23 -1.36 -46.17 2.53
CA GLY A 23 -1.77 -46.30 1.13
C GLY A 23 -0.83 -45.58 0.14
N GLU A 24 -0.17 -44.51 0.58
CA GLU A 24 0.86 -43.84 -0.23
C GLU A 24 2.16 -44.63 -0.24
N HIS A 25 2.52 -45.32 0.85
CA HIS A 25 3.65 -46.24 0.86
C HIS A 25 3.47 -47.37 -0.15
N ASP A 26 2.29 -48.00 -0.18
CA ASP A 26 2.00 -49.06 -1.15
C ASP A 26 2.06 -48.54 -2.59
N ALA A 27 1.52 -47.34 -2.83
CA ALA A 27 1.57 -46.70 -4.15
C ALA A 27 2.99 -46.31 -4.57
N PHE A 28 3.84 -45.88 -3.63
CA PHE A 28 5.24 -45.59 -3.86
C PHE A 28 6.04 -46.86 -4.19
N GLU A 29 5.86 -47.93 -3.41
CA GLU A 29 6.51 -49.22 -3.67
C GLU A 29 6.08 -49.81 -5.01
N HIS A 30 4.81 -49.67 -5.37
CA HIS A 30 4.31 -50.06 -6.68
C HIS A 30 4.98 -49.24 -7.80
N TRP A 31 5.13 -47.93 -7.61
CA TRP A 31 5.81 -47.06 -8.57
C TRP A 31 7.29 -47.45 -8.76
N LEU A 32 7.98 -47.84 -7.68
CA LEU A 32 9.37 -48.32 -7.68
C LEU A 32 9.59 -49.70 -8.30
N GLN A 33 8.53 -50.46 -8.64
CA GLN A 33 8.67 -51.75 -9.32
C GLN A 33 9.24 -51.62 -10.73
N THR A 34 9.08 -50.45 -11.36
CA THR A 34 9.63 -50.19 -12.70
C THR A 34 11.11 -49.81 -12.57
N PRO A 35 12.05 -50.53 -13.21
CA PRO A 35 13.49 -50.26 -13.05
C PRO A 35 13.90 -48.83 -13.41
N ALA A 36 13.25 -48.23 -14.41
CA ALA A 36 13.50 -46.84 -14.80
C ALA A 36 13.11 -45.85 -13.68
N HIS A 37 11.98 -46.08 -13.00
CA HIS A 37 11.54 -45.21 -11.89
C HIS A 37 12.45 -45.33 -10.68
N ARG A 38 12.89 -46.56 -10.38
CA ARG A 38 13.84 -46.82 -9.30
C ARG A 38 15.18 -46.13 -9.55
N ALA A 39 15.73 -46.26 -10.76
CA ALA A 39 16.99 -45.61 -11.12
C ALA A 39 16.91 -44.08 -10.96
N GLU A 40 15.84 -43.45 -11.48
CA GLU A 40 15.62 -42.00 -11.36
C GLU A 40 15.43 -41.54 -9.91
N TYR A 41 14.77 -42.36 -9.08
CA TYR A 41 14.61 -42.06 -7.65
C TYR A 41 15.93 -42.19 -6.89
N ASP A 42 16.74 -43.20 -7.20
CA ASP A 42 18.05 -43.42 -6.60
C ASP A 42 19.02 -42.28 -6.96
N ASP A 43 19.04 -41.85 -8.23
CA ASP A 43 19.83 -40.71 -8.71
C ASP A 43 19.43 -39.40 -8.00
N LEU A 44 18.12 -39.14 -7.89
CA LEU A 44 17.59 -37.99 -7.14
C LEU A 44 18.03 -38.04 -5.67
N GLN A 45 17.95 -39.22 -5.04
CA GLN A 45 18.32 -39.39 -3.64
C GLN A 45 19.81 -39.15 -3.41
N GLN A 46 20.67 -39.64 -4.31
CA GLN A 46 22.11 -39.39 -4.24
C GLN A 46 22.41 -37.89 -4.34
N LEU A 47 21.80 -37.20 -5.31
CA LEU A 47 22.00 -35.76 -5.50
C LEU A 47 21.58 -34.96 -4.26
N TRP A 48 20.49 -35.33 -3.59
CA TRP A 48 20.09 -34.73 -2.32
C TRP A 48 21.03 -35.02 -1.16
N GLN A 49 21.57 -36.23 -1.08
CA GLN A 49 22.57 -36.57 -0.06
C GLN A 49 23.86 -35.76 -0.26
N ASP A 50 24.34 -35.63 -1.49
CA ASP A 50 25.53 -34.86 -1.82
C ASP A 50 25.37 -33.37 -1.44
N VAL A 51 24.21 -32.79 -1.74
CA VAL A 51 23.89 -31.40 -1.36
C VAL A 51 23.78 -31.24 0.16
N ALA A 52 23.21 -32.23 0.86
CA ALA A 52 23.08 -32.21 2.31
C ALA A 52 24.43 -32.29 3.05
N GLN A 53 25.46 -32.85 2.42
CA GLN A 53 26.81 -32.91 2.98
C GLN A 53 27.59 -31.60 2.84
N ILE A 54 27.10 -30.61 2.09
CA ILE A 54 27.79 -29.34 1.92
C ILE A 54 27.82 -28.59 3.27
N PRO A 55 29.02 -28.33 3.83
CA PRO A 55 29.12 -27.71 5.14
C PRO A 55 28.64 -26.26 5.09
N VAL A 56 27.93 -25.84 6.15
CA VAL A 56 27.40 -24.47 6.28
C VAL A 56 28.52 -23.40 6.18
N SER A 57 29.74 -23.74 6.57
CA SER A 57 30.92 -22.87 6.44
C SER A 57 31.29 -22.57 4.99
N ALA A 58 31.06 -23.49 4.05
CA ALA A 58 31.32 -23.27 2.63
C ALA A 58 30.32 -22.29 1.99
N VAL A 59 29.09 -22.22 2.51
CA VAL A 59 28.02 -21.34 2.01
C VAL A 59 27.91 -20.02 2.77
N ALA A 60 28.47 -19.92 3.98
CA ALA A 60 28.51 -18.70 4.77
C ALA A 60 29.08 -17.46 4.02
N PRO A 61 30.21 -17.56 3.29
CA PRO A 61 30.76 -16.43 2.55
C PRO A 61 29.93 -16.03 1.31
N LEU A 62 29.01 -16.89 0.85
CA LEU A 62 28.13 -16.62 -0.29
C LEU A 62 26.82 -15.92 0.10
N ARG A 63 26.54 -15.76 1.41
CA ARG A 63 25.32 -15.09 1.85
C ARG A 63 25.39 -13.59 1.51
N PRO A 64 24.46 -13.05 0.70
CA PRO A 64 24.42 -11.63 0.44
C PRO A 64 24.19 -10.90 1.77
N ALA A 65 24.99 -9.87 2.02
CA ALA A 65 24.82 -9.04 3.20
C ALA A 65 23.38 -8.50 3.24
N PRO A 66 22.73 -8.47 4.42
CA PRO A 66 21.37 -7.96 4.52
C PRO A 66 21.34 -6.52 4.01
N THR A 67 20.66 -6.29 2.88
CA THR A 67 20.52 -4.96 2.31
C THR A 67 19.76 -4.11 3.31
N ARG A 68 20.45 -3.19 3.99
CA ARG A 68 19.79 -2.23 4.88
C ARG A 68 18.76 -1.46 4.05
N ARG A 69 17.48 -1.64 4.38
CA ARG A 69 16.40 -0.86 3.75
C ARG A 69 16.72 0.61 3.96
N PRO A 70 16.70 1.42 2.90
CA PRO A 70 17.29 2.74 2.98
C PRO A 70 16.33 3.65 3.76
N ARG A 71 16.83 4.21 4.88
CA ARG A 71 16.05 5.00 5.87
C ARG A 71 15.41 6.28 5.29
N TRP A 72 15.88 6.76 4.14
CA TRP A 72 15.29 7.89 3.40
C TRP A 72 13.82 7.68 3.00
N ARG A 73 13.35 6.43 2.84
CA ARG A 73 11.93 6.17 2.58
C ARG A 73 11.07 6.60 3.77
N ALA A 74 11.48 6.33 5.01
CA ALA A 74 10.73 6.81 6.18
C ALA A 74 10.70 8.34 6.23
N LEU A 75 11.82 9.00 5.91
CA LEU A 75 11.91 10.46 5.87
C LEU A 75 11.03 11.07 4.77
N ALA A 76 10.98 10.45 3.59
CA ALA A 76 10.14 10.89 2.48
C ALA A 76 8.65 10.81 2.82
N TRP A 77 8.22 9.78 3.55
CA TRP A 77 6.83 9.65 4.01
C TRP A 77 6.48 10.71 5.05
N SER A 78 7.39 11.04 5.98
CA SER A 78 7.19 12.14 6.94
C SER A 78 7.02 13.48 6.24
N CYS A 79 7.84 13.79 5.23
CA CYS A 79 7.69 15.01 4.43
C CYS A 79 6.36 15.02 3.65
N GLY A 80 5.98 13.90 3.05
CA GLY A 80 4.70 13.79 2.32
C GLY A 80 3.49 14.03 3.23
N LEU A 81 3.50 13.46 4.44
CA LEU A 81 2.40 13.61 5.40
C LEU A 81 2.27 15.07 5.90
N MET A 82 3.40 15.73 6.13
CA MET A 82 3.42 17.15 6.52
C MET A 82 2.89 18.07 5.40
N LEU A 83 3.26 17.81 4.14
CA LEU A 83 2.73 18.54 2.99
C LEU A 83 1.22 18.33 2.82
N CYS A 84 0.72 17.10 2.92
CA CYS A 84 -0.71 16.81 2.89
C CYS A 84 -1.47 17.55 4.01
N ALA A 85 -0.93 17.57 5.24
CA ALA A 85 -1.56 18.28 6.35
C ALA A 85 -1.67 19.79 6.07
N VAL A 86 -0.63 20.42 5.50
CA VAL A 86 -0.67 21.85 5.15
C VAL A 86 -1.67 22.13 4.03
N VAL A 87 -1.67 21.33 2.96
CA VAL A 87 -2.59 21.52 1.82
C VAL A 87 -4.04 21.35 2.23
N LEU A 88 -4.34 20.36 3.08
CA LEU A 88 -5.70 20.13 3.57
C LEU A 88 -6.13 21.19 4.58
N PHE A 89 -5.26 21.63 5.48
CA PHE A 89 -5.63 22.56 6.56
C PHE A 89 -5.86 24.01 6.07
N PHE A 90 -5.22 24.43 4.97
CA PHE A 90 -5.18 25.85 4.57
C PHE A 90 -6.51 26.38 3.97
N PRO A 91 -7.12 25.75 2.93
CA PRO A 91 -8.53 25.93 2.60
C PRO A 91 -9.53 25.88 3.75
N LEU A 92 -9.47 24.91 4.67
CA LEU A 92 -10.45 24.82 5.77
C LEU A 92 -10.41 26.05 6.70
N ARG A 93 -9.22 26.61 6.95
CA ARG A 93 -9.08 27.86 7.71
C ARG A 93 -9.87 29.03 7.10
N ASN A 94 -9.93 29.12 5.78
CA ASN A 94 -10.60 30.24 5.11
C ASN A 94 -12.12 30.13 5.18
N GLU A 95 -12.68 28.93 5.30
CA GLU A 95 -14.13 28.74 5.49
C GLU A 95 -14.59 29.11 6.91
N PHE A 96 -13.73 28.98 7.91
CA PHE A 96 -13.99 29.48 9.27
C PHE A 96 -13.68 30.98 9.46
N ALA A 97 -13.15 31.66 8.43
CA ALA A 97 -13.00 33.11 8.48
C ALA A 97 -14.36 33.77 8.23
N ALA A 98 -14.85 34.55 9.19
CA ALA A 98 -16.15 35.22 9.11
C ALA A 98 -16.31 35.94 7.77
N PRO A 99 -17.42 35.72 7.03
CA PRO A 99 -17.63 36.35 5.73
C PRO A 99 -17.68 37.87 5.91
N ARG A 100 -16.64 38.57 5.45
CA ARG A 100 -16.60 40.04 5.45
C ARG A 100 -17.54 40.54 4.36
N TYR A 101 -18.79 40.77 4.72
CA TYR A 101 -19.79 41.35 3.84
C TYR A 101 -19.43 42.82 3.58
N THR A 102 -18.91 43.11 2.38
CA THR A 102 -18.64 44.48 1.93
C THR A 102 -19.61 44.81 0.81
N ALA A 103 -20.64 45.57 1.14
CA ALA A 103 -21.57 46.11 0.16
C ALA A 103 -21.35 47.62 0.03
N SER A 104 -21.19 48.09 -1.21
CA SER A 104 -21.11 49.51 -1.53
C SER A 104 -22.29 49.88 -2.43
N TRP A 105 -23.22 50.65 -1.91
CA TRP A 105 -24.34 51.19 -2.69
C TRP A 105 -24.08 52.65 -3.04
N GLN A 106 -24.35 53.04 -4.29
CA GLN A 106 -24.32 54.43 -4.75
C GLN A 106 -25.68 54.78 -5.35
N THR A 107 -26.28 55.88 -4.90
CA THR A 107 -27.56 56.40 -5.42
C THR A 107 -27.32 57.74 -6.12
N LYS A 108 -27.93 57.98 -7.28
CA LYS A 108 -27.86 59.28 -7.98
C LYS A 108 -28.80 60.31 -7.34
N ARG A 109 -28.39 61.59 -7.37
CA ARG A 109 -29.06 62.76 -6.76
C ARG A 109 -30.57 62.79 -7.03
N GLY A 110 -31.38 62.85 -5.96
CA GLY A 110 -32.81 63.21 -6.02
C GLY A 110 -33.83 62.18 -5.56
N GLN A 111 -33.45 60.99 -5.06
CA GLN A 111 -34.38 60.02 -4.47
C GLN A 111 -33.96 59.61 -3.06
N MET A 112 -34.88 59.72 -2.10
CA MET A 112 -34.77 59.19 -0.75
C MET A 112 -35.29 57.74 -0.77
N ARG A 113 -34.46 56.75 -0.42
CA ARG A 113 -34.87 55.34 -0.37
C ARG A 113 -34.51 54.74 0.98
N GLN A 114 -35.52 54.22 1.66
CA GLN A 114 -35.41 53.57 2.95
C GLN A 114 -35.14 52.08 2.72
N ILE A 115 -34.00 51.57 3.21
CA ILE A 115 -33.60 50.16 3.06
C ILE A 115 -33.57 49.55 4.46
N GLY A 116 -34.28 48.45 4.65
CA GLY A 116 -34.22 47.66 5.88
C GLY A 116 -32.98 46.76 5.86
N LEU A 117 -32.14 46.84 6.90
CA LEU A 117 -31.02 45.93 7.08
C LEU A 117 -31.48 44.61 7.74
N PRO A 118 -30.72 43.50 7.58
CA PRO A 118 -31.10 42.18 8.10
C PRO A 118 -31.21 42.11 9.64
N ASP A 119 -30.59 43.05 10.36
CA ASP A 119 -30.64 43.15 11.83
C ASP A 119 -31.85 43.95 12.36
N GLY A 120 -32.79 44.33 11.49
CA GLY A 120 -34.02 45.05 11.87
C GLY A 120 -33.86 46.57 12.04
N SER A 121 -32.66 47.12 11.83
CA SER A 121 -32.43 48.56 11.86
C SER A 121 -32.75 49.22 10.50
N GLN A 122 -33.34 50.41 10.55
CA GLN A 122 -33.71 51.18 9.36
C GLN A 122 -32.76 52.38 9.21
N VAL A 123 -32.06 52.45 8.08
CA VAL A 123 -31.18 53.57 7.74
C VAL A 123 -31.81 54.36 6.61
N SER A 124 -32.12 55.64 6.86
CA SER A 124 -32.54 56.59 5.85
C SER A 124 -31.31 57.23 5.22
N LEU A 125 -31.06 56.97 3.93
CA LEU A 125 -29.95 57.57 3.19
C LEU A 125 -30.46 58.82 2.45
N ASP A 126 -29.96 60.00 2.84
CA ASP A 126 -30.26 61.27 2.16
C ASP A 126 -29.29 61.59 1.02
N ALA A 127 -29.79 62.35 0.05
CA ALA A 127 -29.17 62.55 -1.27
C ALA A 127 -27.76 63.15 -1.20
N GLY A 128 -26.75 62.32 -1.51
CA GLY A 128 -25.35 62.71 -1.58
C GLY A 128 -24.42 62.00 -0.60
N THR A 129 -24.93 61.09 0.24
CA THR A 129 -24.12 60.42 1.26
C THR A 129 -23.67 59.04 0.78
N GLN A 130 -22.37 58.74 0.90
CA GLN A 130 -21.83 57.38 0.73
C GLN A 130 -21.75 56.71 2.09
N LEU A 131 -22.53 55.64 2.30
CA LEU A 131 -22.42 54.81 3.50
C LEU A 131 -21.55 53.58 3.19
N ARG A 132 -20.51 53.37 3.98
CA ARG A 132 -19.64 52.20 3.91
C ARG A 132 -19.75 51.44 5.23
N VAL A 133 -20.43 50.29 5.21
CA VAL A 133 -20.51 49.37 6.36
C VAL A 133 -19.40 48.33 6.21
N ARG A 134 -18.69 48.04 7.30
CA ARG A 134 -17.59 47.07 7.39
C ARG A 134 -17.84 46.09 8.52
#